data_AF-A0A914ZNB4-F1
#
_entry.id   AF-A0A914ZNB4-F1
#
_cell.length_a   1.000
_cell.length_b   1.000
_cell.length_c   1.000
_cell.angle_alpha   90.00
_cell.angle_beta   90.00
_cell.angle_gamma   90.00
#
_symmetry.space_group_name_H-M   'P 1'
#
loop_
_entity.id
_entity.type
_entity.pdbx_description
1 polymer ?
#
loop_
_entity_poly.entity_id
_entity_poly.type
_entity_poly.pdbx_seq_one_letter_code
_entity_poly.pdbx_strand_id
1 'polypeptide(L)'
;MDLSSEENVAEMDFLGNMIDLLEKDAIEKLRETIIDSDHRTLNISFFDLFAALMNKYDDLATEDRNGQSLVTIIVELIKNSHMKPKEIYIALMDAYGCVRAPAAVHLLLELLIDLMPHLNSSFLDEIGDDLLPSLLKERLMKELNDEDISREDVMRSCELFIHIFKLSGCTNAELMETLTCEVLSCLPQTSARMTPLIDACFDCYRTLGQNRISSTLLIATSQRRGTPSVPYVYSATYRFEVCLPALTRSLSVRTSSPQNVSLVLEVLEGFIPAIREDSLSRHRISLFMTFFSALLNVCQQAALEGIHERCLRVFVSSLQRFESTAQLLVLRRLIRLIRTEQLKVSFESQTLGWLVDLYRCRIEKYPIFEAELGFLWAELAEIHYVELHEAVHFYTAMLVLAQFQALHRINKELLREVDRHVLEPLQRQLADWTALTTADGANDERMQSLPFLQFSMLQTRNYVNQFLNKVQEDGANVLSKGRSSSQ
;
A
#
# COMPACT_ATOMS: atom_id res chain seq x y z
N MET A 1 -2.88 -64.14 32.21
CA MET A 1 -3.13 -63.02 33.14
C MET A 1 -2.52 -61.82 32.48
N ASP A 2 -3.38 -61.09 31.77
CA ASP A 2 -3.05 -59.97 30.90
C ASP A 2 -2.76 -58.73 31.75
N LEU A 3 -1.51 -58.59 32.19
CA LEU A 3 -1.04 -57.37 32.87
C LEU A 3 -1.10 -56.15 31.93
N SER A 4 -1.12 -56.36 30.62
CA SER A 4 -1.29 -55.29 29.61
C SER A 4 -2.70 -54.75 29.50
N SER A 5 -3.73 -55.47 29.95
CA SER A 5 -5.12 -54.97 29.91
C SER A 5 -5.50 -54.18 31.16
N GLU A 6 -4.88 -54.45 32.32
CA GLU A 6 -5.12 -53.67 33.55
C GLU A 6 -4.33 -52.35 33.57
N GLU A 7 -3.09 -52.32 33.05
CA GLU A 7 -2.32 -51.05 32.89
C GLU A 7 -3.05 -50.09 31.93
N ASN A 8 -3.54 -50.56 30.78
CA ASN A 8 -4.27 -49.73 29.81
C ASN A 8 -5.60 -49.15 30.35
N VAL A 9 -6.27 -49.85 31.29
CA VAL A 9 -7.54 -49.38 31.89
C VAL A 9 -7.27 -48.29 32.92
N ALA A 10 -6.24 -48.43 33.76
CA ALA A 10 -5.83 -47.40 34.70
C ALA A 10 -5.32 -46.12 34.01
N GLU A 11 -4.67 -46.27 32.85
CA GLU A 11 -4.19 -45.16 32.03
C GLU A 11 -5.34 -44.39 31.34
N MET A 12 -6.38 -45.08 30.84
CA MET A 12 -7.60 -44.42 30.32
C MET A 12 -8.40 -43.71 31.42
N ASP A 13 -8.44 -44.26 32.64
CA ASP A 13 -9.07 -43.63 33.79
C ASP A 13 -8.36 -42.33 34.21
N PHE A 14 -7.03 -42.28 34.07
CA PHE A 14 -6.24 -41.07 34.34
C PHE A 14 -6.58 -39.93 33.37
N LEU A 15 -6.49 -40.18 32.06
CA LEU A 15 -6.81 -39.16 31.04
C LEU A 15 -8.27 -38.70 31.15
N GLY A 16 -9.20 -39.63 31.37
CA GLY A 16 -10.62 -39.31 31.56
C GLY A 16 -10.87 -38.40 32.79
N ASN A 17 -10.18 -38.67 33.90
CA ASN A 17 -10.25 -37.82 35.10
C ASN A 17 -9.63 -36.43 34.84
N MET A 18 -8.52 -36.35 34.13
CA MET A 18 -7.88 -35.08 33.78
C MET A 18 -8.75 -34.22 32.87
N ILE A 19 -9.42 -34.83 31.89
CA ILE A 19 -10.37 -34.12 31.02
C ILE A 19 -11.59 -33.66 31.82
N ASP A 20 -12.15 -34.49 32.72
CA ASP A 20 -13.27 -34.11 33.58
C ASP A 20 -12.91 -32.95 34.54
N LEU A 21 -11.69 -32.95 35.11
CA LEU A 21 -11.18 -31.84 35.92
C LEU A 21 -11.00 -30.56 35.09
N LEU A 22 -10.53 -30.70 33.85
CA LEU A 22 -10.38 -29.59 32.92
C LEU A 22 -11.76 -29.02 32.55
N GLU A 23 -12.76 -29.84 32.23
CA GLU A 23 -14.14 -29.42 31.93
C GLU A 23 -14.79 -28.70 33.11
N LYS A 24 -14.55 -29.15 34.34
CA LYS A 24 -15.08 -28.57 35.58
C LYS A 24 -14.35 -27.32 36.08
N ASP A 25 -13.39 -26.79 35.31
CA ASP A 25 -12.53 -25.67 35.71
C ASP A 25 -11.80 -25.89 37.05
N ALA A 26 -11.51 -27.15 37.40
CA ALA A 26 -10.83 -27.53 38.63
C ALA A 26 -9.29 -27.41 38.48
N ILE A 27 -8.84 -26.24 38.05
CA ILE A 27 -7.47 -25.92 37.62
C ILE A 27 -6.39 -26.29 38.67
N GLU A 28 -6.59 -25.94 39.94
CA GLU A 28 -5.60 -26.28 40.99
C GLU A 28 -5.48 -27.80 41.23
N LYS A 29 -6.60 -28.53 41.18
CA LYS A 29 -6.59 -29.99 41.30
C LYS A 29 -5.94 -30.66 40.10
N LEU A 30 -6.18 -30.12 38.91
CA LEU A 30 -5.55 -30.57 37.67
C LEU A 30 -4.03 -30.41 37.76
N ARG A 31 -3.58 -29.26 38.27
CA ARG A 31 -2.18 -28.94 38.51
C ARG A 31 -1.52 -29.89 39.51
N GLU A 32 -2.12 -30.07 40.69
CA GLU A 32 -1.64 -31.00 41.72
C GLU A 32 -1.52 -32.42 41.14
N THR A 33 -2.53 -32.85 40.38
CA THR A 33 -2.54 -34.18 39.75
C THR A 33 -1.39 -34.35 38.76
N ILE A 34 -1.03 -33.33 37.96
CA ILE A 34 0.11 -33.38 37.03
C ILE A 34 1.45 -33.44 37.78
N ILE A 35 1.57 -32.73 38.91
CA ILE A 35 2.81 -32.71 39.71
C ILE A 35 3.02 -34.06 40.42
N ASP A 36 1.95 -34.66 40.93
CA ASP A 36 2.01 -35.90 41.71
C ASP A 36 2.02 -37.18 40.84
N SER A 37 1.78 -37.05 39.54
CA SER A 37 1.77 -38.17 38.58
C SER A 37 3.17 -38.64 38.22
N ASP A 38 3.33 -39.95 38.01
CA ASP A 38 4.59 -40.52 37.54
C ASP A 38 4.82 -40.21 36.04
N HIS A 39 6.10 -40.16 35.65
CA HIS A 39 6.50 -39.80 34.29
C HIS A 39 5.95 -40.77 33.23
N ARG A 40 5.75 -42.05 33.54
CA ARG A 40 5.28 -43.03 32.55
C ARG A 40 3.82 -42.73 32.19
N THR A 41 2.98 -42.49 33.18
CA THR A 41 1.57 -42.10 33.00
C THR A 41 1.46 -40.79 32.21
N LEU A 42 2.24 -39.77 32.57
CA LEU A 42 2.22 -38.48 31.84
C LEU A 42 2.69 -38.61 30.39
N ASN A 43 3.71 -39.43 30.10
CA ASN A 43 4.18 -39.64 28.72
C ASN A 43 3.11 -40.29 27.83
N ILE A 44 2.35 -41.25 28.36
CA ILE A 44 1.31 -41.96 27.61
C ILE A 44 0.14 -41.02 27.29
N SER A 45 -0.27 -40.19 28.23
CA SER A 45 -1.39 -39.26 28.07
C SER A 45 -1.00 -37.89 27.50
N PHE A 46 0.28 -37.65 27.21
CA PHE A 46 0.81 -36.30 26.92
C PHE A 46 0.11 -35.63 25.74
N PHE A 47 0.01 -36.31 24.59
CA PHE A 47 -0.53 -35.71 23.36
C PHE A 47 -1.99 -35.29 23.53
N ASP A 48 -2.82 -36.18 24.08
CA ASP A 48 -4.25 -35.92 24.27
C ASP A 48 -4.49 -34.84 25.33
N LEU A 49 -3.75 -34.89 26.44
CA LEU A 49 -3.87 -33.89 27.51
C LEU A 49 -3.35 -32.52 27.07
N PHE A 50 -2.23 -32.48 26.34
CA PHE A 50 -1.69 -31.23 25.79
C PHE A 50 -2.66 -30.60 24.78
N ALA A 51 -3.21 -31.40 23.86
CA ALA A 51 -4.21 -30.93 22.92
C ALA A 51 -5.47 -30.40 23.62
N ALA A 52 -5.98 -31.11 24.64
CA ALA A 52 -7.13 -30.68 25.42
C ALA A 52 -6.87 -29.35 26.17
N LEU A 53 -5.71 -29.22 26.80
CA LEU A 53 -5.29 -27.99 27.47
C LEU A 53 -5.16 -26.81 26.50
N MET A 54 -4.57 -27.04 25.33
CA MET A 54 -4.42 -26.00 24.30
C MET A 54 -5.76 -25.57 23.72
N ASN A 55 -6.68 -26.51 23.43
CA ASN A 55 -8.02 -26.18 22.96
C ASN A 55 -8.78 -25.36 23.99
N LYS A 56 -8.73 -25.74 25.27
CA LYS A 56 -9.40 -24.96 26.32
C LYS A 56 -8.76 -23.58 26.52
N TYR A 57 -7.44 -23.47 26.37
CA TYR A 57 -6.77 -22.17 26.39
C TYR A 57 -7.19 -21.30 25.19
N ASP A 58 -7.31 -21.87 23.99
CA ASP A 58 -7.78 -21.19 22.78
C ASP A 58 -9.21 -20.68 22.93
N ASP A 59 -10.11 -21.49 23.49
CA ASP A 59 -11.50 -21.09 23.78
C ASP A 59 -11.55 -19.91 24.77
N LEU A 60 -10.80 -19.99 25.87
CA LEU A 60 -10.75 -18.90 26.86
C LEU A 60 -10.12 -17.62 26.28
N ALA A 61 -9.08 -17.76 25.45
CA ALA A 61 -8.43 -16.64 24.79
C ALA A 61 -9.36 -15.98 23.76
N THR A 62 -10.16 -16.77 23.04
CA THR A 62 -11.17 -16.25 22.10
C THR A 62 -12.27 -15.48 22.84
N GLU A 63 -12.56 -15.84 24.09
CA GLU A 63 -13.54 -15.16 24.94
C GLU A 63 -12.94 -14.03 25.82
N ASP A 64 -11.69 -13.62 25.59
CA ASP A 64 -10.95 -12.61 26.40
C ASP A 64 -10.91 -12.92 27.91
N ARG A 65 -10.98 -14.20 28.27
CA ARG A 65 -10.91 -14.65 29.67
C ARG A 65 -9.46 -14.88 30.10
N ASN A 66 -9.18 -14.66 31.37
CA ASN A 66 -7.83 -14.88 31.92
C ASN A 66 -7.47 -16.37 31.95
N GLY A 67 -6.62 -16.80 31.01
CA GLY A 67 -6.11 -18.16 30.90
C GLY A 67 -4.76 -18.42 31.59
N GLN A 68 -4.22 -17.47 32.38
CA GLN A 68 -2.84 -17.57 32.92
C GLN A 68 -2.58 -18.83 33.76
N SER A 69 -3.61 -19.31 34.44
CA SER A 69 -3.51 -20.53 35.24
C SER A 69 -3.36 -21.79 34.37
N LEU A 70 -4.01 -21.85 33.21
CA LEU A 70 -3.80 -22.92 32.22
C LEU A 70 -2.40 -22.86 31.59
N VAL A 71 -1.88 -21.66 31.32
CA VAL A 71 -0.50 -21.50 30.81
C VAL A 71 0.50 -22.15 31.78
N THR A 72 0.31 -21.92 33.07
CA THR A 72 1.16 -22.52 34.11
C THR A 72 1.09 -24.05 34.08
N ILE A 73 -0.11 -24.61 33.96
CA ILE A 73 -0.33 -26.06 33.87
C ILE A 73 0.31 -26.65 32.62
N ILE A 74 0.17 -26.00 31.46
CA ILE A 74 0.78 -26.44 30.19
C ILE A 74 2.30 -26.52 30.34
N VAL A 75 2.92 -25.49 30.92
CA VAL A 75 4.37 -25.45 31.16
C VAL A 75 4.80 -26.54 32.14
N GLU A 76 4.01 -26.80 33.19
CA GLU A 76 4.28 -27.87 34.16
C GLU A 76 4.13 -29.27 33.55
N LEU A 77 3.14 -29.49 32.68
CA LEU A 77 2.98 -30.75 31.94
C LEU A 77 4.21 -31.03 31.07
N ILE A 78 4.69 -30.04 30.32
CA ILE A 78 5.90 -30.18 29.49
C ILE A 78 7.12 -30.52 30.36
N LYS A 79 7.31 -29.82 31.48
CA LYS A 79 8.45 -30.04 32.39
C LYS A 79 8.41 -31.41 33.07
N ASN A 80 7.24 -31.87 33.50
CA ASN A 80 7.09 -33.09 34.30
C ASN A 80 6.93 -34.36 33.45
N SER A 81 6.58 -34.25 32.17
CA SER A 81 6.39 -35.41 31.30
C SER A 81 7.70 -36.14 30.97
N HIS A 82 8.85 -35.45 30.94
CA HIS A 82 10.13 -35.98 30.42
C HIS A 82 10.06 -36.48 28.96
N MET A 83 9.10 -35.97 28.17
CA MET A 83 8.99 -36.27 26.74
C MET A 83 10.25 -35.87 25.98
N LYS A 84 10.59 -36.60 24.91
CA LYS A 84 11.74 -36.22 24.07
C LYS A 84 11.41 -34.93 23.32
N PRO A 85 12.41 -34.05 23.05
CA PRO A 85 12.17 -32.80 22.33
C PRO A 85 11.41 -32.97 21.00
N LYS A 86 11.68 -34.04 20.25
CA LYS A 86 10.95 -34.35 19.01
C LYS A 86 9.45 -34.62 19.22
N GLU A 87 9.06 -35.22 20.34
CA GLU A 87 7.67 -35.56 20.63
C GLU A 87 6.90 -34.33 21.08
N ILE A 88 7.55 -33.46 21.87
CA ILE A 88 7.03 -32.13 22.22
C ILE A 88 6.84 -31.29 20.95
N TYR A 89 7.81 -31.31 20.02
CA TYR A 89 7.69 -30.61 18.73
C TYR A 89 6.45 -31.06 17.95
N ILE A 90 6.23 -32.38 17.82
CA ILE A 90 5.05 -32.92 17.12
C ILE A 90 3.76 -32.43 17.78
N ALA A 91 3.66 -32.50 19.11
CA ALA A 91 2.49 -32.02 19.83
C ALA A 91 2.24 -30.51 19.64
N LEU A 92 3.31 -29.70 19.61
CA LEU A 92 3.23 -28.27 19.32
C LEU A 92 2.72 -27.99 17.91
N MET A 93 3.21 -28.72 16.90
CA MET A 93 2.80 -28.52 15.51
C MET A 93 1.36 -28.99 15.26
N ASP A 94 0.93 -30.10 15.87
CA ASP A 94 -0.45 -30.58 15.82
C ASP A 94 -1.41 -29.55 16.45
N ALA A 95 -1.03 -28.99 17.61
CA ALA A 95 -1.81 -27.92 18.25
C ALA A 95 -1.81 -26.63 17.41
N TYR A 96 -0.67 -26.27 16.80
CA TYR A 96 -0.54 -25.07 15.96
C TYR A 96 -1.50 -25.10 14.77
N GLY A 97 -1.80 -26.27 14.21
CA GLY A 97 -2.81 -26.41 13.15
C GLY A 97 -4.25 -26.16 13.62
N CYS A 98 -4.53 -26.34 14.92
CA CYS A 98 -5.88 -26.33 15.49
C CYS A 98 -6.27 -24.97 16.09
N VAL A 99 -5.33 -24.27 16.73
CA VAL A 99 -5.62 -23.04 17.47
C VAL A 99 -5.89 -21.83 16.56
N ARG A 100 -6.75 -20.94 17.04
CA ARG A 100 -7.23 -19.77 16.29
C ARG A 100 -6.91 -18.45 16.96
N ALA A 101 -7.01 -18.37 18.28
CA ALA A 101 -6.77 -17.14 19.02
C ALA A 101 -5.29 -16.72 18.92
N PRO A 102 -4.99 -15.44 18.66
CA PRO A 102 -3.61 -14.95 18.59
C PRO A 102 -2.79 -15.30 19.84
N ALA A 103 -3.38 -15.19 21.03
CA ALA A 103 -2.69 -15.52 22.28
C ALA A 103 -2.29 -17.01 22.39
N ALA A 104 -3.13 -17.93 21.89
CA ALA A 104 -2.81 -19.36 21.83
C ALA A 104 -1.69 -19.65 20.83
N VAL A 105 -1.71 -18.99 19.67
CA VAL A 105 -0.61 -19.05 18.70
C VAL A 105 0.68 -18.53 19.32
N HIS A 106 0.65 -17.37 19.99
CA HIS A 106 1.84 -16.80 20.64
C HIS A 106 2.44 -17.75 21.67
N LEU A 107 1.61 -18.38 22.51
CA LEU A 107 2.08 -19.35 23.50
C LEU A 107 2.77 -20.53 22.82
N LEU A 108 2.21 -21.10 21.76
CA LEU A 108 2.82 -22.22 21.03
C LEU A 108 4.17 -21.83 20.40
N LEU A 109 4.25 -20.63 19.83
CA LEU A 109 5.50 -20.13 19.25
C LEU A 109 6.56 -19.84 20.32
N GLU A 110 6.18 -19.35 21.50
CA GLU A 110 7.08 -19.17 22.64
C GLU A 110 7.62 -20.52 23.16
N LEU A 111 6.74 -21.50 23.33
CA LEU A 111 7.13 -22.86 23.71
C LEU A 111 8.04 -23.50 22.64
N LEU A 112 7.79 -23.24 21.35
CA LEU A 112 8.65 -23.69 20.27
C LEU A 112 10.04 -23.05 20.36
N ILE A 113 10.12 -21.74 20.57
CA ILE A 113 11.38 -21.01 20.74
C ILE A 113 12.22 -21.60 21.87
N ASP A 114 11.61 -21.93 23.01
CA ASP A 114 12.29 -22.56 24.14
C ASP A 114 12.76 -23.99 23.80
N LEU A 115 12.06 -24.70 22.92
CA LEU A 115 12.37 -26.06 22.48
C LEU A 115 13.48 -26.12 21.42
N MET A 116 13.56 -25.12 20.53
CA MET A 116 14.46 -25.10 19.37
C MET A 116 15.93 -25.41 19.66
N PRO A 117 16.56 -24.93 20.75
CA PRO A 117 17.95 -25.26 21.10
C PRO A 117 18.21 -26.76 21.33
N HIS A 118 17.15 -27.54 21.55
CA HIS A 118 17.20 -28.98 21.82
C HIS A 118 16.80 -29.84 20.61
N LEU A 119 16.43 -29.22 19.49
CA LEU A 119 16.09 -29.90 18.24
C LEU A 119 17.34 -30.16 17.39
N ASN A 120 17.25 -31.16 16.51
CA ASN A 120 18.30 -31.44 15.52
C ASN A 120 18.12 -30.54 14.28
N SER A 121 19.10 -30.56 13.37
CA SER A 121 19.06 -29.72 12.18
C SER A 121 17.87 -30.01 11.26
N SER A 122 17.41 -31.27 11.14
CA SER A 122 16.29 -31.59 10.24
C SER A 122 14.99 -30.92 10.66
N PHE A 123 14.72 -30.79 11.96
CA PHE A 123 13.54 -30.07 12.44
C PHE A 123 13.69 -28.55 12.29
N LEU A 124 14.92 -28.02 12.43
CA LEU A 124 15.17 -26.59 12.19
C LEU A 124 14.98 -26.24 10.71
N ASP A 125 15.39 -27.12 9.80
CA ASP A 125 15.16 -27.00 8.36
C ASP A 125 13.65 -27.02 8.06
N GLU A 126 12.89 -27.97 8.63
CA GLU A 126 11.41 -28.05 8.50
C GLU A 126 10.71 -26.79 9.00
N ILE A 127 11.13 -26.25 10.16
CA ILE A 127 10.62 -24.97 10.68
C ILE A 127 10.90 -23.84 9.69
N GLY A 128 12.09 -23.84 9.09
CA GLY A 128 12.52 -22.85 8.10
C GLY A 128 11.72 -22.90 6.80
N ASP A 129 11.46 -24.11 6.31
CA ASP A 129 10.90 -24.37 4.98
C ASP A 129 9.36 -24.43 4.97
N ASP A 130 8.73 -24.85 6.07
CA ASP A 130 7.28 -25.05 6.14
C ASP A 130 6.59 -24.11 7.14
N LEU A 131 7.05 -24.07 8.40
CA LEU A 131 6.37 -23.31 9.45
C LEU A 131 6.45 -21.80 9.22
N LEU A 132 7.65 -21.25 8.94
CA LEU A 132 7.80 -19.80 8.74
C LEU A 132 6.98 -19.30 7.53
N PRO A 133 7.02 -19.95 6.35
CA PRO A 133 6.13 -19.56 5.25
C PRO A 133 4.65 -19.62 5.59
N SER A 134 4.17 -20.66 6.29
CA SER A 134 2.77 -20.77 6.73
C SER A 134 2.40 -19.67 7.72
N LEU A 135 3.24 -19.43 8.75
CA LEU A 135 3.03 -18.35 9.72
C LEU A 135 2.92 -16.98 9.04
N LEU A 136 3.76 -16.71 8.04
CA LEU A 136 3.73 -15.44 7.32
C LEU A 136 2.51 -15.30 6.40
N LYS A 137 2.30 -16.28 5.50
CA LYS A 137 1.30 -16.18 4.43
C LYS A 137 -0.11 -16.54 4.88
N GLU A 138 -0.25 -17.51 5.78
CA GLU A 138 -1.56 -18.07 6.15
C GLU A 138 -2.11 -17.49 7.46
N ARG A 139 -1.25 -16.99 8.35
CA ARG A 139 -1.65 -16.37 9.62
C ARG A 139 -1.42 -14.86 9.64
N LEU A 140 -0.17 -14.39 9.68
CA LEU A 140 0.17 -12.96 9.81
C LEU A 140 -0.54 -12.07 8.77
N MET A 141 -0.57 -12.48 7.51
CA MET A 141 -1.29 -11.73 6.47
C MET A 141 -2.81 -11.71 6.67
N LYS A 142 -3.39 -12.77 7.24
CA LYS A 142 -4.82 -12.78 7.59
C LYS A 142 -5.08 -11.91 8.80
N GLU A 143 -4.28 -12.05 9.85
CA GLU A 143 -4.37 -11.23 11.08
C GLU A 143 -4.21 -9.73 10.78
N LEU A 144 -3.39 -9.36 9.79
CA LEU A 144 -3.25 -7.98 9.36
C LEU A 144 -4.55 -7.41 8.75
N ASN A 145 -5.35 -8.24 8.08
CA ASN A 145 -6.60 -7.80 7.44
C ASN A 145 -7.82 -7.98 8.37
N ASP A 146 -7.66 -8.65 9.49
CA ASP A 146 -8.71 -8.82 10.49
C ASP A 146 -8.80 -7.57 11.38
N GLU A 147 -10.00 -7.02 11.54
CA GLU A 147 -10.25 -5.84 12.37
C GLU A 147 -10.45 -6.20 13.85
N ASP A 148 -10.81 -7.45 14.15
CA ASP A 148 -11.03 -7.93 15.51
C ASP A 148 -9.71 -8.23 16.23
N ILE A 149 -8.61 -8.38 15.48
CA ILE A 149 -7.28 -8.66 16.01
C ILE A 149 -6.53 -7.36 16.31
N SER A 150 -6.05 -7.23 17.54
CA SER A 150 -5.25 -6.08 17.97
C SER A 150 -3.95 -5.97 17.18
N ARG A 151 -3.58 -4.75 16.80
CA ARG A 151 -2.30 -4.48 16.11
C ARG A 151 -1.08 -4.81 16.97
N GLU A 152 -1.22 -4.80 18.30
CA GLU A 152 -0.16 -5.22 19.22
C GLU A 152 0.07 -6.74 19.17
N ASP A 153 -0.98 -7.53 18.91
CA ASP A 153 -0.86 -8.98 18.74
C ASP A 153 -0.16 -9.32 17.43
N VAL A 154 -0.49 -8.61 16.34
CA VAL A 154 0.22 -8.75 15.06
C VAL A 154 1.69 -8.38 15.21
N MET A 155 2.01 -7.31 15.97
CA MET A 155 3.40 -6.94 16.27
C MET A 155 4.12 -8.05 17.05
N ARG A 156 3.46 -8.66 18.04
CA ARG A 156 4.02 -9.79 18.80
C ARG A 156 4.25 -11.02 17.91
N SER A 157 3.30 -11.34 17.02
CA SER A 157 3.47 -12.39 16.00
C SER A 157 4.69 -12.12 15.12
N CYS A 158 4.94 -10.85 14.73
CA CYS A 158 6.13 -10.48 13.97
C CYS A 158 7.43 -10.63 14.78
N GLU A 159 7.42 -10.32 16.09
CA GLU A 159 8.57 -10.50 16.98
C GLU A 159 8.95 -11.98 17.08
N LEU A 160 7.97 -12.84 17.32
CA LEU A 160 8.13 -14.29 17.41
C LEU A 160 8.60 -14.87 16.08
N PHE A 161 8.04 -14.41 14.95
CA PHE A 161 8.48 -14.79 13.62
C PHE A 161 9.98 -14.52 13.42
N ILE A 162 10.44 -13.31 13.73
CA ILE A 162 11.86 -12.93 13.56
C ILE A 162 12.77 -13.77 14.49
N HIS A 163 12.31 -14.09 15.70
CA HIS A 163 13.05 -14.92 16.62
C HIS A 163 13.22 -16.35 16.08
N ILE A 164 12.14 -16.97 15.62
CA ILE A 164 12.15 -18.31 15.02
C ILE A 164 13.00 -18.31 13.74
N PHE A 165 12.89 -17.28 12.91
CA PHE A 165 13.72 -17.11 11.71
C PHE A 165 15.22 -17.14 12.04
N LYS A 166 15.63 -16.43 13.11
CA LYS A 166 17.04 -16.42 13.55
C LYS A 166 17.48 -17.75 14.14
N LEU A 167 16.65 -18.38 14.97
CA LEU A 167 16.99 -19.64 15.65
C LEU A 167 17.02 -20.84 14.69
N SER A 168 16.17 -20.87 13.68
CA SER A 168 16.15 -21.93 12.65
C SER A 168 17.35 -21.85 11.72
N GLY A 169 18.06 -20.70 11.67
CA GLY A 169 19.11 -20.48 10.69
C GLY A 169 18.59 -20.30 9.26
N CYS A 170 17.30 -19.97 9.10
CA CYS A 170 16.66 -19.79 7.80
C CYS A 170 17.40 -18.73 6.96
N THR A 171 17.73 -19.08 5.71
CA THR A 171 18.41 -18.18 4.77
C THR A 171 17.48 -17.61 3.71
N ASN A 172 16.16 -17.85 3.81
CA ASN A 172 15.21 -17.41 2.82
C ASN A 172 14.92 -15.90 2.97
N ALA A 173 15.62 -15.10 2.16
CA ALA A 173 15.47 -13.64 2.16
C ALA A 173 14.07 -13.17 1.76
N GLU A 174 13.33 -13.93 0.94
CA GLU A 174 11.99 -13.56 0.46
C GLU A 174 11.01 -13.44 1.64
N LEU A 175 11.16 -14.27 2.66
CA LEU A 175 10.33 -14.21 3.87
C LEU A 175 10.53 -12.90 4.63
N MET A 176 11.78 -12.47 4.79
CA MET A 176 12.10 -11.18 5.42
C MET A 176 11.68 -9.98 4.56
N GLU A 177 11.81 -10.08 3.23
CA GLU A 177 11.30 -9.05 2.31
C GLU A 177 9.78 -8.93 2.44
N THR A 178 9.06 -10.05 2.45
CA THR A 178 7.60 -10.09 2.58
C THR A 178 7.15 -9.53 3.94
N LEU A 179 7.76 -9.96 5.04
CA LEU A 179 7.46 -9.44 6.38
C LEU A 179 7.65 -7.92 6.44
N THR A 180 8.77 -7.41 5.95
CA THR A 180 9.09 -5.97 6.02
C THR A 180 8.27 -5.13 5.04
N CYS A 181 8.02 -5.61 3.82
CA CYS A 181 7.35 -4.84 2.77
C CYS A 181 5.82 -4.93 2.82
N GLU A 182 5.25 -6.04 3.28
CA GLU A 182 3.80 -6.29 3.21
C GLU A 182 3.13 -6.29 4.59
N VAL A 183 3.84 -6.67 5.66
CA VAL A 183 3.27 -6.72 7.02
C VAL A 183 3.67 -5.52 7.86
N LEU A 184 4.97 -5.36 8.17
CA LEU A 184 5.46 -4.32 9.08
C LEU A 184 5.24 -2.90 8.54
N SER A 185 5.27 -2.74 7.22
CA SER A 185 5.02 -1.46 6.53
C SER A 185 3.58 -0.95 6.73
N CYS A 186 2.65 -1.87 6.98
CA CYS A 186 1.24 -1.58 7.17
C CYS A 186 0.89 -1.26 8.64
N LEU A 187 1.78 -1.58 9.59
CA LEU A 187 1.54 -1.40 11.02
C LEU A 187 1.85 0.03 11.50
N PRO A 188 1.27 0.47 12.64
CA PRO A 188 1.52 1.79 13.22
C PRO A 188 3.01 2.01 13.57
N GLN A 189 3.61 3.02 12.94
CA GLN A 189 5.04 3.33 13.07
C GLN A 189 5.39 4.06 14.37
N THR A 190 4.39 4.44 15.17
CA THR A 190 4.53 5.15 16.46
C THR A 190 4.59 4.21 17.66
N SER A 191 4.37 2.90 17.48
CA SER A 191 4.42 1.95 18.61
C SER A 191 5.85 1.81 19.14
N ALA A 192 5.97 1.69 20.47
CA ALA A 192 7.24 1.48 21.15
C ALA A 192 7.94 0.17 20.70
N ARG A 193 7.15 -0.85 20.31
CA ARG A 193 7.65 -2.15 19.84
C ARG A 193 8.22 -2.14 18.43
N MET A 194 7.85 -1.13 17.62
CA MET A 194 8.30 -1.04 16.23
C MET A 194 9.82 -0.85 16.12
N THR A 195 10.43 -0.09 17.03
CA THR A 195 11.87 0.21 16.97
C THR A 195 12.73 -1.06 17.17
N PRO A 196 12.54 -1.86 18.24
CA PRO A 196 13.20 -3.15 18.40
C PRO A 196 12.98 -4.13 17.24
N LEU A 197 11.75 -4.19 16.71
CA LEU A 197 11.41 -5.02 15.55
C LEU A 197 12.24 -4.66 14.31
N ILE A 198 12.36 -3.37 14.01
CA ILE A 198 13.15 -2.89 12.88
C ILE A 198 14.64 -3.18 13.10
N ASP A 199 15.16 -3.03 14.32
CA ASP A 199 16.54 -3.42 14.65
C ASP A 199 16.80 -4.90 14.41
N ALA A 200 15.86 -5.75 14.84
CA ALA A 200 15.94 -7.17 14.61
C ALA A 200 15.92 -7.53 13.12
N CYS A 201 15.14 -6.81 12.31
CA CYS A 201 15.13 -6.93 10.85
C CYS A 201 16.47 -6.47 10.23
N PHE A 202 17.04 -5.35 10.68
CA PHE A 202 18.35 -4.87 10.21
C PHE A 202 19.46 -5.91 10.42
N ASP A 203 19.41 -6.62 11.54
CA ASP A 203 20.34 -7.71 11.83
C ASP A 203 20.13 -8.90 10.88
N CYS A 204 18.88 -9.33 10.64
CA CYS A 204 18.59 -10.40 9.68
C CYS A 204 19.10 -10.04 8.29
N TYR A 205 18.82 -8.84 7.80
CA TYR A 205 19.30 -8.39 6.49
C TYR A 205 20.82 -8.40 6.38
N ARG A 206 21.52 -7.99 7.45
CA ARG A 206 22.98 -8.04 7.51
C ARG A 206 23.50 -9.47 7.44
N THR A 207 22.90 -10.40 8.19
CA THR A 207 23.29 -11.82 8.19
C THR A 207 23.05 -12.48 6.83
N LEU A 208 21.95 -12.13 6.16
CA LEU A 208 21.59 -12.65 4.83
C LEU A 208 22.39 -12.01 3.69
N GLY A 209 23.23 -11.00 3.97
CA GLY A 209 23.94 -10.23 2.92
C GLY A 209 23.01 -9.40 2.03
N GLN A 210 21.78 -9.12 2.48
CA GLN A 210 20.77 -8.40 1.72
C GLN A 210 20.94 -6.88 1.83
N ASN A 211 20.56 -6.19 0.76
CA ASN A 211 20.64 -4.73 0.72
C ASN A 211 19.42 -4.11 1.42
N ARG A 212 19.66 -3.34 2.48
CA ARG A 212 18.63 -2.61 3.26
C ARG A 212 17.78 -1.66 2.40
N ILE A 213 18.28 -1.26 1.23
CA ILE A 213 17.58 -0.38 0.30
C ILE A 213 16.44 -1.13 -0.43
N SER A 214 16.29 -2.45 -0.27
CA SER A 214 15.16 -3.19 -0.84
C SER A 214 13.84 -2.94 -0.09
N SER A 215 13.85 -2.36 1.13
CA SER A 215 12.66 -2.12 1.93
C SER A 215 12.44 -0.63 2.24
N THR A 216 11.27 -0.11 1.88
CA THR A 216 10.87 1.29 2.16
C THR A 216 10.86 1.59 3.66
N LEU A 217 10.40 0.64 4.48
CA LEU A 217 10.41 0.77 5.94
C LEU A 217 11.83 1.03 6.45
N LEU A 218 12.78 0.18 6.04
CA LEU A 218 14.18 0.31 6.46
C LEU A 218 14.81 1.62 5.98
N ILE A 219 14.48 2.08 4.76
CA ILE A 219 14.92 3.38 4.24
C ILE A 219 14.38 4.51 5.14
N ALA A 220 13.08 4.55 5.41
CA ALA A 220 12.46 5.58 6.24
C ALA A 220 13.10 5.62 7.65
N THR A 221 13.25 4.46 8.29
CA THR A 221 13.86 4.38 9.63
C THR A 221 15.32 4.84 9.62
N SER A 222 16.09 4.48 8.59
CA SER A 222 17.48 4.90 8.46
C SER A 222 17.62 6.43 8.36
N GLN A 223 16.67 7.09 7.67
CA GLN A 223 16.61 8.54 7.55
C GLN A 223 16.25 9.18 8.90
N ARG A 224 15.25 8.67 9.62
CA ARG A 224 14.87 9.15 10.97
C ARG A 224 16.04 9.09 11.96
N ARG A 225 16.86 8.05 11.87
CA ARG A 225 18.02 7.82 12.74
C ARG A 225 19.27 8.57 12.32
N GLY A 226 19.25 9.33 11.22
CA GLY A 226 20.41 10.06 10.70
C GLY A 226 21.53 9.16 10.15
N THR A 227 21.26 7.88 9.92
CA THR A 227 22.22 6.89 9.40
C THR A 227 21.65 6.28 8.12
N PRO A 228 21.64 7.03 7.00
CA PRO A 228 20.88 6.65 5.82
C PRO A 228 21.38 5.32 5.23
N SER A 229 20.45 4.49 4.77
CA SER A 229 20.76 3.23 4.08
C SER A 229 21.64 3.43 2.84
N VAL A 230 21.57 4.60 2.20
CA VAL A 230 22.52 5.03 1.17
C VAL A 230 23.42 6.14 1.72
N PRO A 231 24.75 5.93 1.81
CA PRO A 231 25.68 6.91 2.36
C PRO A 231 25.61 8.30 1.71
N TYR A 232 25.81 9.36 2.51
CA TYR A 232 25.78 10.77 2.05
C TYR A 232 26.91 11.14 1.08
N VAL A 233 27.95 10.31 0.94
CA VAL A 233 29.01 10.52 -0.07
C VAL A 233 28.47 10.43 -1.50
N TYR A 234 27.32 9.81 -1.71
CA TYR A 234 26.64 9.75 -3.00
C TYR A 234 25.73 10.96 -3.20
N SER A 235 25.58 11.38 -4.47
CA SER A 235 24.69 12.48 -4.83
C SER A 235 23.24 12.21 -4.42
N ALA A 236 22.49 13.25 -4.06
CA ALA A 236 21.07 13.12 -3.68
C ALA A 236 20.25 12.43 -4.78
N THR A 237 20.57 12.73 -6.04
CA THR A 237 19.98 12.08 -7.20
C THR A 237 20.23 10.58 -7.23
N TYR A 238 21.49 10.14 -7.07
CA TYR A 238 21.81 8.71 -7.06
C TYR A 238 21.09 7.99 -5.91
N ARG A 239 21.06 8.60 -4.72
CA ARG A 239 20.37 8.03 -3.57
C ARG A 239 18.87 7.83 -3.83
N PHE A 240 18.23 8.77 -4.52
CA PHE A 240 16.83 8.63 -4.90
C PHE A 240 16.63 7.49 -5.89
N GLU A 241 17.47 7.39 -6.93
CA GLU A 241 17.36 6.36 -7.97
C GLU A 241 17.47 4.93 -7.42
N VAL A 242 18.41 4.68 -6.51
CA VAL A 242 18.60 3.35 -5.94
C VAL A 242 17.41 2.94 -5.04
N CYS A 243 16.68 3.90 -4.48
CA CYS A 243 15.50 3.64 -3.65
C CYS A 243 14.21 3.41 -4.46
N LEU A 244 14.15 3.83 -5.73
CA LEU A 244 12.93 3.76 -6.56
C LEU A 244 12.30 2.37 -6.62
N PRO A 245 13.05 1.25 -6.75
CA PRO A 245 12.44 -0.07 -6.80
C PRO A 245 11.67 -0.41 -5.52
N ALA A 246 12.22 -0.09 -4.35
CA ALA A 246 11.56 -0.32 -3.07
C ALA A 246 10.30 0.54 -2.92
N LEU A 247 10.40 1.83 -3.26
CA LEU A 247 9.25 2.75 -3.22
C LEU A 247 8.13 2.30 -4.16
N THR A 248 8.50 1.90 -5.38
CA THR A 248 7.54 1.41 -6.38
C THR A 248 6.87 0.12 -5.91
N ARG A 249 7.63 -0.81 -5.32
CA ARG A 249 7.09 -2.05 -4.75
C ARG A 249 6.08 -1.73 -3.64
N SER A 250 6.45 -0.87 -2.70
CA SER A 250 5.57 -0.46 -1.60
C SER A 250 4.26 0.15 -2.08
N LEU A 251 4.30 0.97 -3.13
CA LEU A 251 3.10 1.57 -3.74
C LEU A 251 2.27 0.58 -4.57
N SER A 252 2.85 -0.56 -4.96
CA SER A 252 2.19 -1.57 -5.80
C SER A 252 1.59 -2.73 -4.99
N VAL A 253 1.77 -2.76 -3.66
CA VAL A 253 1.20 -3.80 -2.79
C VAL A 253 -0.32 -3.70 -2.83
N ARG A 254 -0.99 -4.85 -3.01
CA ARG A 254 -2.46 -4.97 -3.17
C ARG A 254 -3.26 -4.35 -2.02
N THR A 255 -2.61 -4.17 -0.86
CA THR A 255 -3.15 -3.63 0.38
C THR A 255 -2.41 -2.33 0.78
N SER A 256 -2.23 -1.40 -0.15
CA SER A 256 -1.54 -0.12 0.12
C SER A 256 -2.23 0.67 1.23
N SER A 257 -1.87 0.40 2.48
CA SER A 257 -2.46 1.03 3.64
C SER A 257 -1.99 2.48 3.77
N PRO A 258 -2.77 3.35 4.44
CA PRO A 258 -2.35 4.72 4.74
C PRO A 258 -0.95 4.80 5.38
N GLN A 259 -0.60 3.82 6.22
CA GLN A 259 0.70 3.72 6.89
C GLN A 259 1.84 3.49 5.90
N ASN A 260 1.69 2.52 4.98
CA ASN A 260 2.70 2.21 3.99
C ASN A 260 2.89 3.38 3.00
N VAL A 261 1.81 4.01 2.56
CA VAL A 261 1.89 5.23 1.73
C VAL A 261 2.60 6.36 2.48
N SER A 262 2.29 6.56 3.76
CA SER A 262 2.95 7.58 4.58
C SER A 262 4.47 7.36 4.69
N LEU A 263 4.93 6.09 4.79
CA LEU A 263 6.35 5.75 4.75
C LEU A 263 7.00 6.15 3.42
N VAL A 264 6.36 5.86 2.29
CA VAL A 264 6.86 6.27 0.96
C VAL A 264 6.98 7.79 0.88
N LEU A 265 5.96 8.52 1.32
CA LEU A 265 5.98 9.99 1.31
C LEU A 265 7.08 10.56 2.19
N GLU A 266 7.30 10.00 3.38
CA GLU A 266 8.37 10.42 4.27
C GLU A 266 9.75 10.24 3.61
N VAL A 267 9.98 9.09 2.97
CA VAL A 267 11.24 8.84 2.26
C VAL A 267 11.45 9.87 1.15
N LEU A 268 10.40 10.17 0.39
CA LEU A 268 10.43 11.15 -0.69
C LEU A 268 10.69 12.57 -0.16
N GLU A 269 10.03 12.97 0.91
CA GLU A 269 10.24 14.26 1.58
C GLU A 269 11.65 14.40 2.14
N GLY A 270 12.30 13.30 2.55
CA GLY A 270 13.71 13.29 2.94
C GLY A 270 14.69 13.47 1.77
N PHE A 271 14.34 13.00 0.56
CA PHE A 271 15.23 13.05 -0.61
C PHE A 271 15.02 14.27 -1.51
N ILE A 272 13.77 14.63 -1.81
CA ILE A 272 13.41 15.65 -2.80
C ILE A 272 14.06 17.02 -2.52
N PRO A 273 14.08 17.53 -1.27
CA PRO A 273 14.68 18.85 -0.99
C PRO A 273 16.19 18.91 -1.29
N ALA A 274 16.89 17.79 -1.21
CA ALA A 274 18.32 17.72 -1.50
C ALA A 274 18.63 17.67 -3.02
N ILE A 275 17.62 17.46 -3.86
CA ILE A 275 17.74 17.45 -5.31
C ILE A 275 17.33 18.82 -5.84
N ARG A 276 18.24 19.47 -6.58
CA ARG A 276 17.98 20.78 -7.19
C ARG A 276 16.83 20.69 -8.21
N GLU A 277 16.00 21.72 -8.28
CA GLU A 277 14.99 21.85 -9.35
C GLU A 277 15.62 21.84 -10.74
N ASP A 278 14.90 21.28 -11.71
CA ASP A 278 15.30 21.21 -13.10
C ASP A 278 16.67 20.51 -13.33
N SER A 279 17.09 19.62 -12.42
CA SER A 279 18.41 18.94 -12.47
C SER A 279 18.37 17.53 -13.06
N LEU A 280 17.22 16.84 -13.00
CA LEU A 280 17.06 15.50 -13.58
C LEU A 280 16.72 15.61 -15.06
N SER A 281 17.57 15.05 -15.90
CA SER A 281 17.42 15.07 -17.35
C SER A 281 16.48 13.99 -17.89
N ARG A 282 15.96 14.21 -19.09
CA ARG A 282 15.01 13.32 -19.78
C ARG A 282 15.43 11.86 -19.95
N HIS A 283 16.73 11.56 -20.00
CA HIS A 283 17.19 10.17 -20.14
C HIS A 283 16.83 9.29 -18.94
N ARG A 284 16.49 9.89 -17.80
CA ARG A 284 16.11 9.19 -16.57
C ARG A 284 14.61 8.88 -16.51
N ILE A 285 13.79 9.43 -17.40
CA ILE A 285 12.33 9.29 -17.35
C ILE A 285 11.91 7.81 -17.25
N SER A 286 12.52 6.93 -18.06
CA SER A 286 12.17 5.49 -18.06
C SER A 286 12.29 4.84 -16.69
N LEU A 287 13.29 5.24 -15.89
CA LEU A 287 13.51 4.72 -14.54
C LEU A 287 12.40 5.17 -13.56
N PHE A 288 11.87 6.37 -13.77
CA PHE A 288 10.88 6.99 -12.88
C PHE A 288 9.43 6.78 -13.31
N MET A 289 9.17 6.40 -14.57
CA MET A 289 7.80 6.27 -15.06
C MET A 289 6.98 5.25 -14.27
N THR A 290 7.56 4.08 -13.97
CA THR A 290 6.86 3.06 -13.16
C THR A 290 6.52 3.59 -11.78
N PHE A 291 7.44 4.34 -11.17
CA PHE A 291 7.22 5.00 -9.88
C PHE A 291 6.11 6.06 -9.96
N PHE A 292 6.13 6.95 -10.96
CA PHE A 292 5.09 7.96 -11.15
C PHE A 292 3.72 7.34 -11.41
N SER A 293 3.64 6.25 -12.18
CA SER A 293 2.41 5.50 -12.38
C SER A 293 1.89 4.89 -11.09
N ALA A 294 2.75 4.25 -10.29
CA ALA A 294 2.38 3.69 -8.99
C ALA A 294 1.91 4.77 -8.01
N LEU A 295 2.65 5.88 -7.92
CA LEU A 295 2.30 7.01 -7.05
C LEU A 295 0.97 7.64 -7.47
N LEU A 296 0.74 7.82 -8.78
CA LEU A 296 -0.52 8.37 -9.30
C LEU A 296 -1.71 7.48 -8.97
N ASN A 297 -1.56 6.15 -9.08
CA ASN A 297 -2.61 5.21 -8.73
C ASN A 297 -2.98 5.29 -7.24
N VAL A 298 -1.96 5.38 -6.37
CA VAL A 298 -2.15 5.54 -4.92
C VAL A 298 -2.81 6.88 -4.59
N CYS A 299 -2.45 7.98 -5.25
CA CYS A 299 -3.10 9.27 -5.04
C CYS A 299 -4.64 9.18 -5.15
N GLN A 300 -5.19 8.25 -5.92
CA GLN A 300 -6.62 8.19 -6.20
C GLN A 300 -7.39 7.19 -5.32
N GLN A 301 -6.76 6.63 -4.29
CA GLN A 301 -7.45 5.72 -3.37
C GLN A 301 -8.25 6.50 -2.32
N ALA A 302 -9.56 6.26 -2.27
CA ALA A 302 -10.48 6.93 -1.33
C ALA A 302 -10.12 6.69 0.14
N ALA A 303 -9.46 5.57 0.47
CA ALA A 303 -9.04 5.22 1.83
C ALA A 303 -7.92 6.12 2.41
N LEU A 304 -7.40 7.09 1.65
CA LEU A 304 -6.28 7.96 2.03
C LEU A 304 -6.72 9.38 2.43
N GLU A 305 -7.95 9.54 2.95
CA GLU A 305 -8.43 10.82 3.47
C GLU A 305 -7.41 11.40 4.47
N GLY A 306 -6.92 12.62 4.20
CA GLY A 306 -5.86 13.29 4.97
C GLY A 306 -4.42 13.10 4.45
N ILE A 307 -4.12 12.03 3.71
CA ILE A 307 -2.79 11.81 3.08
C ILE A 307 -2.79 12.28 1.61
N HIS A 308 -3.95 12.32 0.97
CA HIS A 308 -4.11 12.69 -0.44
C HIS A 308 -3.39 13.99 -0.84
N GLU A 309 -3.56 15.08 -0.09
CA GLU A 309 -2.90 16.35 -0.40
C GLU A 309 -1.38 16.24 -0.34
N ARG A 310 -0.86 15.49 0.64
CA ARG A 310 0.57 15.22 0.80
C ARG A 310 1.10 14.40 -0.38
N CYS A 311 0.36 13.39 -0.84
CA CYS A 311 0.69 12.62 -2.05
C CYS A 311 0.81 13.52 -3.28
N LEU A 312 -0.20 14.34 -3.57
CA LEU A 312 -0.20 15.24 -4.73
C LEU A 312 0.97 16.24 -4.66
N ARG A 313 1.24 16.79 -3.47
CA ARG A 313 2.35 17.72 -3.25
C ARG A 313 3.71 17.05 -3.52
N VAL A 314 3.91 15.83 -3.02
CA VAL A 314 5.14 15.07 -3.22
C VAL A 314 5.29 14.67 -4.69
N PHE A 315 4.20 14.29 -5.37
CA PHE A 315 4.22 14.03 -6.81
C PHE A 315 4.71 15.25 -7.59
N VAL A 316 4.10 16.41 -7.35
CA VAL A 316 4.47 17.67 -8.04
C VAL A 316 5.93 18.05 -7.72
N SER A 317 6.34 17.91 -6.46
CA SER A 317 7.71 18.23 -6.02
C SER A 317 8.75 17.31 -6.66
N SER A 318 8.42 16.02 -6.80
CA SER A 318 9.24 15.03 -7.52
C SER A 318 9.35 15.38 -9.00
N LEU A 319 8.24 15.72 -9.65
CA LEU A 319 8.21 16.13 -11.05
C LEU A 319 9.07 17.38 -11.28
N GLN A 320 9.02 18.37 -10.39
CA GLN A 320 9.83 19.61 -10.48
C GLN A 320 11.35 19.38 -10.40
N ARG A 321 11.80 18.21 -9.97
CA ARG A 321 13.23 17.88 -10.01
C ARG A 321 13.72 17.65 -11.44
N PHE A 322 12.83 17.34 -12.38
CA PHE A 322 13.15 17.13 -13.78
C PHE A 322 13.24 18.44 -14.58
N GLU A 323 14.10 18.48 -15.60
CA GLU A 323 14.12 19.57 -16.58
C GLU A 323 12.75 19.73 -17.25
N SER A 324 12.40 20.93 -17.72
CA SER A 324 11.07 21.24 -18.25
C SER A 324 10.62 20.32 -19.40
N THR A 325 11.53 19.95 -20.31
CA THR A 325 11.20 18.97 -21.37
C THR A 325 10.86 17.60 -20.81
N ALA A 326 11.54 17.17 -19.74
CA ALA A 326 11.26 15.90 -19.11
C ALA A 326 9.94 15.93 -18.34
N GLN A 327 9.62 17.02 -17.65
CA GLN A 327 8.32 17.22 -17.02
C GLN A 327 7.18 17.08 -18.03
N LEU A 328 7.30 17.75 -19.19
CA LEU A 328 6.35 17.67 -20.30
C LEU A 328 6.13 16.22 -20.76
N LEU A 329 7.23 15.49 -21.00
CA LEU A 329 7.19 14.10 -21.46
C LEU A 329 6.54 13.17 -20.44
N VAL A 330 6.81 13.35 -19.14
CA VAL A 330 6.18 12.57 -18.07
C VAL A 330 4.68 12.80 -18.06
N LEU A 331 4.21 14.06 -18.07
CA LEU A 331 2.77 14.37 -18.05
C LEU A 331 2.03 13.78 -19.26
N ARG A 332 2.55 14.01 -20.48
CA ARG A 332 1.96 13.44 -21.70
C ARG A 332 1.98 11.92 -21.69
N ARG A 333 3.05 11.30 -21.18
CA ARG A 333 3.13 9.84 -21.07
C ARG A 333 2.07 9.30 -20.11
N LEU A 334 1.84 9.93 -18.96
CA LEU A 334 0.81 9.51 -18.00
C LEU A 334 -0.59 9.62 -18.62
N ILE A 335 -0.91 10.73 -19.29
CA ILE A 335 -2.19 10.91 -20.01
C ILE A 335 -2.39 9.78 -21.04
N ARG A 336 -1.37 9.48 -21.84
CA ARG A 336 -1.43 8.37 -22.81
C ARG A 336 -1.62 7.00 -22.16
N LEU A 337 -0.96 6.74 -21.03
CA LEU A 337 -1.07 5.46 -20.32
C LEU A 337 -2.48 5.25 -19.74
N ILE A 338 -3.08 6.32 -19.20
CA ILE A 338 -4.48 6.30 -18.74
C ILE A 338 -5.41 6.04 -19.92
N ARG A 339 -5.28 6.84 -20.99
CA ARG A 339 -6.12 6.72 -22.20
C ARG A 339 -6.06 5.34 -22.86
N THR A 340 -4.90 4.70 -22.86
CA THR A 340 -4.70 3.37 -23.47
C THR A 340 -5.00 2.22 -22.50
N GLU A 341 -5.60 2.51 -21.34
CA GLU A 341 -5.92 1.57 -20.25
C GLU A 341 -4.71 0.80 -19.70
N GLN A 342 -3.49 1.25 -20.00
CA GLN A 342 -2.25 0.69 -19.46
C GLN A 342 -2.01 1.11 -18.01
N LEU A 343 -2.68 2.18 -17.56
CA LEU A 343 -2.70 2.63 -16.17
C LEU A 343 -4.16 2.81 -15.73
N LYS A 344 -4.67 1.87 -14.93
CA LYS A 344 -6.01 1.96 -14.35
C LYS A 344 -6.00 2.85 -13.11
N VAL A 345 -6.88 3.84 -13.07
CA VAL A 345 -7.05 4.78 -11.96
C VAL A 345 -8.54 4.82 -11.57
N SER A 346 -8.84 4.79 -10.27
CA SER A 346 -10.23 4.72 -9.77
C SER A 346 -11.06 5.98 -10.06
N PHE A 347 -10.41 7.15 -10.14
CA PHE A 347 -11.03 8.45 -10.43
C PHE A 347 -10.41 9.05 -11.69
N GLU A 348 -10.66 8.39 -12.83
CA GLU A 348 -9.96 8.69 -14.09
C GLU A 348 -10.17 10.13 -14.56
N SER A 349 -11.42 10.61 -14.58
CA SER A 349 -11.73 11.94 -15.10
C SER A 349 -11.14 13.05 -14.23
N GLN A 350 -11.14 12.85 -12.90
CA GLN A 350 -10.48 13.72 -11.92
C GLN A 350 -8.96 13.73 -12.15
N THR A 351 -8.38 12.55 -12.35
CA THR A 351 -6.94 12.39 -12.56
C THR A 351 -6.47 13.06 -13.84
N LEU A 352 -7.18 12.82 -14.95
CA LEU A 352 -6.89 13.47 -16.22
C LEU A 352 -7.09 14.98 -16.14
N GLY A 353 -8.17 15.44 -15.51
CA GLY A 353 -8.42 16.86 -15.28
C GLY A 353 -7.27 17.53 -14.50
N TRP A 354 -6.79 16.88 -13.43
CA TRP A 354 -5.65 17.36 -12.66
C TRP A 354 -4.34 17.38 -13.46
N LEU A 355 -4.07 16.36 -14.28
CA LEU A 355 -2.88 16.34 -15.16
C LEU A 355 -2.93 17.45 -16.21
N VAL A 356 -4.11 17.74 -16.76
CA VAL A 356 -4.34 18.86 -17.70
C VAL A 356 -4.11 20.20 -17.00
N ASP A 357 -4.63 20.39 -15.80
CA ASP A 357 -4.39 21.61 -15.03
C ASP A 357 -2.91 21.76 -14.63
N LEU A 358 -2.24 20.67 -14.27
CA LEU A 358 -0.81 20.68 -13.99
C LEU A 358 -0.02 21.08 -15.23
N TYR A 359 -0.40 20.59 -16.43
CA TYR A 359 0.20 21.05 -17.69
C TYR A 359 -0.03 22.55 -17.89
N ARG A 360 -1.27 23.03 -17.73
CA ARG A 360 -1.64 24.45 -17.88
C ARG A 360 -0.78 25.34 -17.00
N CYS A 361 -0.61 25.01 -15.72
CA CYS A 361 0.24 25.74 -14.78
C CYS A 361 1.72 25.78 -15.20
N ARG A 362 2.19 24.84 -16.03
CA ARG A 362 3.57 24.83 -16.55
C ARG A 362 3.76 25.70 -17.79
N ILE A 363 2.69 25.99 -18.54
CA ILE A 363 2.74 26.89 -19.71
C ILE A 363 3.27 28.27 -19.29
N GLU A 364 2.79 28.81 -18.17
CA GLU A 364 3.23 30.11 -17.64
C GLU A 364 4.73 30.13 -17.28
N LYS A 365 5.26 29.00 -16.81
CA LYS A 365 6.65 28.90 -16.30
C LYS A 365 7.65 28.52 -17.39
N TYR A 366 7.25 27.70 -18.36
CA TYR A 366 8.18 27.03 -19.27
C TYR A 366 7.67 27.09 -20.73
N PRO A 367 8.38 27.80 -21.64
CA PRO A 367 7.94 27.98 -23.03
C PRO A 367 7.74 26.70 -23.84
N ILE A 368 8.44 25.62 -23.48
CA ILE A 368 8.32 24.32 -24.16
C ILE A 368 6.90 23.74 -24.05
N PHE A 369 6.17 24.02 -22.97
CA PHE A 369 4.79 23.57 -22.80
C PHE A 369 3.83 24.30 -23.72
N GLU A 370 4.07 25.59 -23.98
CA GLU A 370 3.32 26.37 -24.97
C GLU A 370 3.57 25.82 -26.39
N ALA A 371 4.85 25.60 -26.73
CA ALA A 371 5.25 25.10 -28.05
C ALA A 371 4.64 23.73 -28.38
N GLU A 372 4.49 22.86 -27.38
CA GLU A 372 4.02 21.49 -27.53
C GLU A 372 2.51 21.33 -27.25
N LEU A 373 1.79 22.44 -26.97
CA LEU A 373 0.37 22.44 -26.61
C LEU A 373 -0.51 21.76 -27.68
N GLY A 374 -0.15 21.89 -28.96
CA GLY A 374 -0.89 21.25 -30.05
C GLY A 374 -0.92 19.73 -29.96
N PHE A 375 0.18 19.11 -29.52
CA PHE A 375 0.20 17.67 -29.33
C PHE A 375 -0.58 17.20 -28.12
N LEU A 376 -0.61 18.00 -27.04
CA LEU A 376 -1.48 17.72 -25.90
C LEU A 376 -2.94 17.73 -26.36
N TRP A 377 -3.36 18.76 -27.10
CA TRP A 377 -4.73 18.84 -27.60
C TRP A 377 -5.12 17.64 -28.47
N ALA A 378 -4.22 17.18 -29.34
CA ALA A 378 -4.44 15.96 -30.12
C ALA A 378 -4.66 14.73 -29.21
N GLU A 379 -3.90 14.60 -28.12
CA GLU A 379 -4.06 13.51 -27.17
C GLU A 379 -5.38 13.58 -26.39
N LEU A 380 -5.79 14.78 -25.99
CA LEU A 380 -7.04 15.03 -25.24
C LEU A 380 -8.28 14.88 -26.12
N ALA A 381 -8.20 15.28 -27.39
CA ALA A 381 -9.30 15.19 -28.35
C ALA A 381 -9.71 13.73 -28.63
N GLU A 382 -8.85 12.75 -28.36
CA GLU A 382 -9.16 11.33 -28.51
C GLU A 382 -9.95 10.76 -27.32
N ILE A 383 -10.00 11.46 -26.18
CA ILE A 383 -10.65 10.98 -24.95
C ILE A 383 -12.13 11.38 -24.96
N HIS A 384 -13.02 10.40 -24.93
CA HIS A 384 -14.46 10.60 -24.98
C HIS A 384 -15.15 9.78 -23.89
N TYR A 385 -15.98 10.45 -23.09
CA TYR A 385 -16.84 9.81 -22.11
C TYR A 385 -18.28 9.78 -22.63
N VAL A 386 -18.94 8.63 -22.46
CA VAL A 386 -20.34 8.46 -22.82
C VAL A 386 -21.23 9.28 -21.89
N GLU A 387 -20.95 9.20 -20.59
CA GLU A 387 -21.70 9.88 -19.53
C GLU A 387 -20.95 11.13 -19.08
N LEU A 388 -21.42 12.30 -19.52
CA LEU A 388 -20.74 13.58 -19.26
C LEU A 388 -20.65 13.94 -17.76
N HIS A 389 -21.62 13.51 -16.94
CA HIS A 389 -21.61 13.77 -15.49
C HIS A 389 -20.47 13.08 -14.75
N GLU A 390 -20.05 11.89 -15.20
CA GLU A 390 -18.91 11.15 -14.62
C GLU A 390 -17.57 11.80 -15.01
N ALA A 391 -17.57 12.63 -16.05
CA ALA A 391 -16.38 13.22 -16.66
C ALA A 391 -16.27 14.74 -16.50
N VAL A 392 -17.07 15.34 -15.62
CA VAL A 392 -17.14 16.80 -15.42
C VAL A 392 -15.75 17.40 -15.18
N HIS A 393 -14.95 16.80 -14.30
CA HIS A 393 -13.62 17.31 -13.96
C HIS A 393 -12.67 17.38 -15.17
N PHE A 394 -12.72 16.36 -16.03
CA PHE A 394 -11.91 16.31 -17.24
C PHE A 394 -12.33 17.41 -18.23
N TYR A 395 -13.62 17.48 -18.56
CA TYR A 395 -14.12 18.48 -19.51
C TYR A 395 -13.97 19.91 -18.99
N THR A 396 -14.17 20.14 -17.69
CA THR A 396 -13.91 21.45 -17.09
C THR A 396 -12.44 21.85 -17.23
N ALA A 397 -11.49 20.94 -16.98
CA ALA A 397 -10.07 21.23 -17.16
C ALA A 397 -9.72 21.56 -18.63
N MET A 398 -10.33 20.85 -19.60
CA MET A 398 -10.18 21.17 -21.03
C MET A 398 -10.73 22.56 -21.36
N LEU A 399 -11.94 22.89 -20.87
CA LEU A 399 -12.54 24.20 -21.09
C LEU A 399 -11.68 25.32 -20.49
N VAL A 400 -11.15 25.13 -19.28
CA VAL A 400 -10.23 26.07 -18.62
C VAL A 400 -8.92 26.21 -19.41
N LEU A 401 -8.37 25.12 -19.96
CA LEU A 401 -7.19 25.18 -20.82
C LEU A 401 -7.45 25.99 -22.10
N ALA A 402 -8.61 25.81 -22.74
CA ALA A 402 -9.00 26.59 -23.93
C ALA A 402 -9.21 28.08 -23.59
N GLN A 403 -9.84 28.38 -22.45
CA GLN A 403 -9.96 29.76 -21.94
C GLN A 403 -8.58 30.38 -21.72
N PHE A 404 -7.68 29.65 -21.07
CA PHE A 404 -6.31 30.08 -20.81
C PHE A 404 -5.58 30.37 -22.12
N GLN A 405 -5.65 29.47 -23.11
CA GLN A 405 -5.05 29.66 -24.43
C GLN A 405 -5.58 30.93 -25.11
N ALA A 406 -6.89 31.18 -25.03
CA ALA A 406 -7.51 32.37 -25.61
C ALA A 406 -7.11 33.67 -24.90
N LEU A 407 -7.13 33.66 -23.57
CA LEU A 407 -6.79 34.80 -22.72
C LEU A 407 -5.33 35.24 -22.91
N HIS A 408 -4.41 34.27 -22.93
CA HIS A 408 -2.99 34.52 -23.13
C HIS A 408 -2.58 34.63 -24.61
N ARG A 409 -3.56 34.56 -25.53
CA ARG A 409 -3.38 34.68 -26.98
C ARG A 409 -2.35 33.70 -27.57
N ILE A 410 -2.33 32.49 -27.02
CA ILE A 410 -1.39 31.44 -27.42
C ILE A 410 -1.88 30.80 -28.71
N ASN A 411 -1.03 30.85 -29.75
CA ASN A 411 -1.20 30.19 -31.06
C ASN A 411 -2.65 30.21 -31.59
N LYS A 412 -3.00 31.29 -32.30
CA LYS A 412 -4.34 31.50 -32.86
C LYS A 412 -4.81 30.40 -33.81
N GLU A 413 -3.91 29.88 -34.65
CA GLU A 413 -4.25 28.80 -35.59
C GLU A 413 -4.58 27.51 -34.85
N LEU A 414 -3.78 27.17 -33.84
CA LEU A 414 -4.09 26.02 -32.98
C LEU A 414 -5.44 26.20 -32.28
N LEU A 415 -5.78 27.39 -31.80
CA LEU A 415 -7.07 27.59 -31.15
C LEU A 415 -8.25 27.43 -32.12
N ARG A 416 -8.09 27.75 -33.41
CA ARG A 416 -9.13 27.46 -34.42
C ARG A 416 -9.34 25.96 -34.59
N GLU A 417 -8.27 25.19 -34.61
CA GLU A 417 -8.36 23.73 -34.68
C GLU A 417 -9.00 23.15 -33.41
N VAL A 418 -8.65 23.66 -32.23
CA VAL A 418 -9.29 23.27 -30.96
C VAL A 418 -10.78 23.61 -30.96
N ASP A 419 -11.16 24.79 -31.47
CA ASP A 419 -12.57 25.18 -31.56
C ASP A 419 -13.38 24.20 -32.42
N ARG A 420 -12.83 23.83 -33.58
CA ARG A 420 -13.46 22.92 -34.54
C ARG A 420 -13.50 21.46 -34.08
N HIS A 421 -12.39 20.96 -33.54
CA HIS A 421 -12.21 19.53 -33.28
C HIS A 421 -12.49 19.11 -31.84
N VAL A 422 -12.57 20.06 -30.91
CA VAL A 422 -12.79 19.76 -29.48
C VAL A 422 -14.03 20.48 -28.95
N LEU A 423 -14.09 21.81 -29.06
CA LEU A 423 -15.16 22.60 -28.43
C LEU A 423 -16.51 22.43 -29.13
N GLU A 424 -16.53 22.44 -30.46
CA GLU A 424 -17.75 22.19 -31.24
C GLU A 424 -18.37 20.80 -30.97
N PRO A 425 -17.62 19.68 -31.04
CA PRO A 425 -18.16 18.37 -30.67
C PRO A 425 -18.69 18.31 -29.24
N LEU A 426 -17.95 18.85 -28.26
CA LEU A 426 -18.38 18.87 -26.86
C LEU A 426 -19.66 19.70 -26.67
N GLN A 427 -19.80 20.82 -27.39
CA GLN A 427 -21.03 21.62 -27.34
C GLN A 427 -22.24 20.86 -27.91
N ARG A 428 -22.06 20.09 -28.99
CA ARG A 428 -23.12 19.23 -29.53
C ARG A 428 -23.51 18.16 -28.52
N GLN A 429 -22.52 17.48 -27.92
CA GLN A 429 -22.77 16.46 -26.90
C GLN A 429 -23.51 17.01 -25.67
N LEU A 430 -23.16 18.22 -25.22
CA LEU A 430 -23.87 18.91 -24.14
C LEU A 430 -25.33 19.24 -24.51
N ALA A 431 -25.58 19.67 -25.75
CA ALA A 431 -26.93 19.95 -26.22
C ALA A 431 -27.79 18.68 -26.28
N ASP A 432 -27.22 17.58 -26.81
CA ASP A 432 -27.88 16.27 -26.85
C ASP A 432 -28.21 15.78 -25.43
N TRP A 433 -27.27 15.90 -24.49
CA TRP A 433 -27.49 15.52 -23.10
C TRP A 433 -28.55 16.38 -22.40
N THR A 434 -28.61 17.67 -22.72
CA THR A 434 -29.66 18.58 -22.23
C THR A 434 -31.03 18.11 -22.72
N ALA A 435 -31.16 17.76 -23.99
CA ALA A 435 -32.42 17.27 -24.55
C ALA A 435 -32.86 15.95 -23.89
N LEU A 436 -31.94 15.02 -23.68
CA LEU A 436 -32.20 13.73 -23.03
C LEU A 436 -32.65 13.90 -21.57
N THR A 437 -31.95 14.71 -20.78
CA THR A 437 -32.30 14.97 -19.37
C THR A 437 -33.66 15.68 -19.22
N THR A 438 -34.02 16.56 -20.15
CA THR A 438 -35.37 17.18 -20.16
C THR A 438 -36.48 16.22 -20.55
N ALA A 439 -36.17 15.13 -21.27
CA ALA A 439 -37.13 14.12 -21.71
C ALA A 439 -37.33 12.99 -20.68
N ASP A 440 -36.26 12.55 -20.02
CA ASP A 440 -36.28 11.38 -19.12
C ASP A 440 -36.72 11.67 -17.68
N GLY A 441 -36.88 12.95 -17.30
CA GLY A 441 -37.32 13.32 -15.95
C GLY A 441 -36.45 12.76 -14.81
N ALA A 442 -35.14 12.57 -15.04
CA ALA A 442 -34.28 11.71 -14.22
C ALA A 442 -33.18 12.43 -13.39
N ASN A 443 -33.10 12.02 -12.11
CA ASN A 443 -32.03 12.03 -11.09
C ASN A 443 -31.19 13.30 -10.77
N ASP A 444 -31.05 13.57 -9.46
CA ASP A 444 -30.43 14.78 -8.85
C ASP A 444 -28.98 15.08 -9.30
N GLU A 445 -28.09 14.10 -9.40
CA GLU A 445 -26.66 14.35 -9.71
C GLU A 445 -26.41 14.74 -11.18
N ARG A 446 -27.21 14.18 -12.12
CA ARG A 446 -27.18 14.55 -13.54
C ARG A 446 -27.69 15.98 -13.74
N MET A 447 -28.61 16.45 -12.89
CA MET A 447 -29.11 17.82 -12.91
C MET A 447 -28.12 18.85 -12.33
N GLN A 448 -27.21 18.47 -11.44
CA GLN A 448 -26.27 19.42 -10.83
C GLN A 448 -25.05 19.74 -11.72
N SER A 449 -24.54 18.73 -12.43
CA SER A 449 -23.33 18.85 -13.26
C SER A 449 -23.57 19.54 -14.62
N LEU A 450 -24.75 19.34 -15.20
CA LEU A 450 -25.10 19.87 -16.52
C LEU A 450 -25.11 21.42 -16.58
N PRO A 451 -25.78 22.16 -15.67
CA PRO A 451 -25.77 23.62 -15.69
C PRO A 451 -24.35 24.20 -15.55
N PHE A 452 -23.50 23.55 -14.74
CA PHE A 452 -22.12 23.95 -14.57
C PHE A 452 -21.32 23.82 -15.86
N LEU A 453 -21.37 22.66 -16.54
CA LEU A 453 -20.66 22.46 -17.80
C LEU A 453 -21.20 23.37 -18.92
N GLN A 454 -22.51 23.60 -18.99
CA GLN A 454 -23.11 24.55 -19.93
C GLN A 454 -22.60 25.98 -19.71
N PHE A 455 -22.55 26.42 -18.45
CA PHE A 455 -22.02 27.74 -18.11
C PHE A 455 -20.54 27.85 -18.46
N SER A 456 -19.72 26.85 -18.09
CA SER A 456 -18.29 26.81 -18.43
C SER A 456 -18.06 26.81 -19.94
N MET A 457 -18.87 26.08 -20.71
CA MET A 457 -18.81 26.06 -22.17
C MET A 457 -19.13 27.44 -22.76
N LEU A 458 -20.19 28.10 -22.28
CA LEU A 458 -20.57 29.43 -22.74
C LEU A 458 -19.45 30.46 -22.49
N GLN A 459 -18.88 30.46 -21.28
CA GLN A 459 -17.74 31.32 -20.96
C GLN A 459 -16.54 31.05 -21.87
N THR A 460 -16.23 29.77 -22.10
CA THR A 460 -15.15 29.35 -23.00
C THR A 460 -15.35 29.90 -24.41
N ARG A 461 -16.54 29.71 -24.98
CA ARG A 461 -16.89 30.22 -26.31
C ARG A 461 -16.73 31.74 -26.39
N ASN A 462 -17.11 32.49 -25.36
CA ASN A 462 -16.93 33.94 -25.34
C ASN A 462 -15.45 34.34 -25.46
N TYR A 463 -14.57 33.75 -24.65
CA TYR A 463 -13.13 34.05 -24.71
C TYR A 463 -12.50 33.63 -26.04
N VAL A 464 -12.83 32.44 -26.52
CA VAL A 464 -12.32 31.91 -27.79
C VAL A 464 -12.77 32.80 -28.96
N ASN A 465 -14.05 33.14 -29.06
CA ASN A 465 -14.58 34.01 -30.10
C ASN A 465 -13.93 35.40 -30.07
N GLN A 466 -13.71 35.98 -28.89
CA GLN A 466 -13.03 37.28 -28.77
C GLN A 466 -11.61 37.24 -29.34
N PHE A 467 -10.85 36.16 -29.11
CA PHE A 467 -9.50 36.03 -29.65
C PHE A 467 -9.51 35.69 -31.15
N LEU A 468 -10.42 34.82 -31.59
CA LEU A 468 -10.54 34.43 -32.99
C LEU A 468 -11.02 35.58 -33.89
N ASN A 469 -11.97 36.40 -33.43
CA ASN A 469 -12.62 37.44 -34.25
C ASN A 469 -11.92 38.81 -34.24
N LYS A 470 -10.96 39.06 -33.34
CA LYS A 470 -10.23 40.33 -33.21
C LYS A 470 -9.37 40.79 -34.41
N VAL A 471 -9.47 40.16 -35.58
CA VAL A 471 -8.72 40.52 -36.79
C VAL A 471 -9.52 41.42 -37.75
N GLN A 472 -10.84 41.61 -37.54
CA GLN A 472 -11.63 42.45 -38.45
C GLN A 472 -11.56 43.96 -38.17
N GLU A 473 -11.13 44.41 -36.98
CA GLU A 473 -11.13 45.85 -36.66
C GLU A 473 -9.82 46.59 -36.98
N ASP A 474 -8.66 45.93 -36.92
CA ASP A 474 -7.37 46.59 -37.18
C ASP A 474 -7.01 46.68 -38.68
N GLY A 475 -7.62 45.85 -39.54
CA GLY A 475 -7.44 45.91 -41.00
C GLY A 475 -8.33 46.94 -41.71
N ALA A 476 -9.47 47.31 -41.11
CA ALA A 476 -10.43 48.25 -41.70
C ALA A 476 -10.08 49.73 -41.41
N ASN A 477 -9.29 50.00 -40.37
CA ASN A 477 -8.90 51.37 -39.99
C ASN A 477 -7.64 51.91 -40.70
N VAL A 478 -6.88 51.05 -41.40
CA VAL A 478 -5.71 51.48 -42.19
C VAL A 478 -6.11 51.86 -43.62
N LEU A 479 -7.16 51.24 -44.18
CA LEU A 479 -7.64 51.55 -45.54
C LEU A 479 -8.59 52.76 -45.61
N SER A 480 -9.14 53.23 -44.49
CA SER A 480 -10.02 54.42 -44.44
C SER A 480 -9.30 55.74 -44.14
N LYS A 481 -8.03 55.71 -43.69
CA LYS A 481 -7.23 56.93 -43.41
C LYS A 481 -6.26 57.35 -44.53
N GLY A 482 -6.18 56.60 -45.63
CA GLY A 482 -5.25 56.86 -46.74
C GLY A 482 -5.81 57.61 -47.96
N ARG A 483 -7.06 58.07 -47.95
CA ARG A 483 -7.70 58.69 -49.14
C ARG A 483 -8.20 60.14 -48.97
N SER A 484 -7.85 60.83 -47.89
CA SER A 484 -8.25 62.23 -47.67
C SER A 484 -7.10 63.20 -47.44
N SER A 485 -5.93 62.97 -48.07
CA SER A 485 -4.86 63.98 -48.12
C SER A 485 -3.92 63.80 -49.31
N SER A 486 -4.38 64.13 -50.52
CA SER A 486 -3.51 64.56 -51.62
C SER A 486 -4.33 65.06 -52.82
N GLN A 487 -4.33 66.39 -52.96
CA GLN A 487 -4.58 67.25 -54.14
C GLN A 487 -5.96 67.26 -54.81
#